data_AF-A0A428X9A5-F1
#
_entry.id   AF-A0A428X9A5-F1
#
_cell.length_a   1.000
_cell.length_b   1.000
_cell.length_c   1.000
_cell.angle_alpha   90.00
_cell.angle_beta   90.00
_cell.angle_gamma   90.00
#
_symmetry.space_group_name_H-M   'P 1'
#
loop_
_entity.id
_entity.type
_entity.pdbx_description
1 polymer ?
#
loop_
_entity_poly.entity_id
_entity_poly.type
_entity_poly.pdbx_seq_one_letter_code
_entity_poly.pdbx_strand_id
1 'polypeptide(L)'
;MGARVGAGVFGGEMAVRVRARAGCLAGEMELRAGDPVAARDTLLDAAARLVPHDVPAALDALLLAGEAVHLAGEHGRYVEIARRVLALRRGAEPPPVALAYQQVAGLAGMYAGDHETAFARLAGALRLADRVEEPAALIRAAWAGILVGDDPRVRALAGRAATLARDRGEVTLVPQALEITAFAGLAAGHYEAATTAATEGVALARATGQPALARSQLGVLAVLAALVGDRESCVLRVREAGARPGQAWALCQWALALLDLVEGRAPATVERLGAIVVAAPGRSNLIVRVAATPHLIEAVWRCAPPSRSVRRGAAPDRFPAADRSPALDRSPALDRALGLDRAPGLDQALGLDRSPVLDRSPALDRSPALDRAFAPFDRWAAATREPAWLALRSRCRALRSVEPQAAEEHFREALRQHGRGAADFARAHTELLFGRDLRRRRCPGAAREHLRSAVETFRLLQAGPWAAQADVELRAAGAPVPRDPAGACELTAQQERIARLAADGATNREIAQQLFLSPRTIDHHLRNVFARLSVRSRTELARRLVG
;
A
#
# COMPACT_ATOMS: atom_id res chain seq x y z
N MET A 1 -48.65 -35.82 -38.98
CA MET A 1 -48.66 -34.55 -38.22
C MET A 1 -47.65 -34.65 -37.08
N GLY A 2 -46.37 -34.42 -37.37
CA GLY A 2 -45.30 -34.59 -36.37
C GLY A 2 -43.90 -34.44 -36.97
N ALA A 3 -43.48 -33.20 -37.26
CA ALA A 3 -42.09 -32.85 -37.61
C ALA A 3 -41.84 -31.32 -37.65
N ARG A 4 -42.50 -30.51 -36.80
CA ARG A 4 -42.29 -29.03 -36.80
C ARG A 4 -42.08 -28.38 -35.42
N VAL A 5 -41.92 -29.16 -34.35
CA VAL A 5 -41.74 -28.61 -32.99
C VAL A 5 -40.26 -28.53 -32.57
N GLY A 6 -39.33 -29.16 -33.30
CA GLY A 6 -37.89 -29.14 -32.97
C GLY A 6 -37.16 -27.86 -33.40
N ALA A 7 -37.29 -27.44 -34.66
CA ALA A 7 -36.42 -26.41 -35.24
C ALA A 7 -36.51 -25.02 -34.56
N GLY A 8 -37.68 -24.63 -34.04
CA GLY A 8 -37.88 -23.34 -33.37
C GLY A 8 -37.31 -23.26 -31.95
N VAL A 9 -37.32 -24.38 -31.21
CA VAL A 9 -36.80 -24.46 -29.84
C VAL A 9 -35.26 -24.48 -29.84
N PHE A 10 -34.66 -25.29 -30.72
CA PHE A 10 -33.20 -25.33 -30.88
C PHE A 10 -32.62 -24.00 -31.40
N GLY A 11 -33.33 -23.30 -32.29
CA GLY A 11 -32.95 -21.96 -32.75
C GLY A 11 -33.04 -20.90 -31.64
N GLY A 12 -34.06 -20.99 -30.78
CA GLY A 12 -34.23 -20.11 -29.62
C GLY A 12 -33.12 -20.28 -28.58
N GLU A 13 -32.76 -21.53 -28.25
CA GLU A 13 -31.72 -21.86 -27.27
C GLU A 13 -30.31 -21.47 -27.75
N MET A 14 -30.03 -21.65 -29.04
CA MET A 14 -28.78 -21.16 -29.65
C MET A 14 -28.70 -19.63 -29.60
N ALA A 15 -29.80 -18.93 -29.93
CA ALA A 15 -29.85 -17.47 -29.88
C ALA A 15 -29.68 -16.92 -28.44
N VAL A 16 -30.21 -17.61 -27.43
CA VAL A 16 -29.99 -17.27 -26.00
C VAL A 16 -28.52 -17.41 -25.62
N ARG A 17 -27.86 -18.52 -26.00
CA ARG A 17 -26.43 -18.72 -25.72
C ARG A 17 -25.54 -17.68 -26.40
N VAL A 18 -25.80 -17.36 -27.67
CA VAL A 18 -25.04 -16.34 -28.40
C VAL A 18 -25.21 -14.96 -27.76
N ARG A 19 -26.45 -14.57 -27.41
CA ARG A 19 -26.69 -13.31 -26.69
C ARG A 19 -26.00 -13.26 -25.34
N ALA A 20 -26.02 -14.37 -24.59
CA ALA A 20 -25.36 -14.41 -23.28
C ALA A 20 -23.84 -14.32 -23.40
N ARG A 21 -23.21 -14.99 -24.39
CA ARG A 21 -21.77 -14.84 -24.67
C ARG A 21 -21.41 -13.43 -25.13
N ALA A 22 -22.25 -12.79 -25.95
CA ALA A 22 -22.07 -11.39 -26.31
C ALA A 22 -22.17 -10.48 -25.08
N GLY A 23 -23.08 -10.78 -24.15
CA GLY A 23 -23.17 -10.13 -22.84
C GLY A 23 -21.89 -10.28 -22.02
N CYS A 24 -21.27 -11.46 -21.98
CA CYS A 24 -19.99 -11.65 -21.29
C CYS A 24 -18.90 -10.73 -21.86
N LEU A 25 -18.78 -10.66 -23.19
CA LEU A 25 -17.80 -9.80 -23.85
C LEU A 25 -18.07 -8.31 -23.58
N ALA A 26 -19.33 -7.89 -23.68
CA ALA A 26 -19.74 -6.51 -23.38
C ALA A 26 -19.39 -6.13 -21.93
N GLY A 27 -19.72 -7.00 -20.98
CA GLY A 27 -19.40 -6.80 -19.57
C GLY A 27 -17.89 -6.77 -19.29
N GLU A 28 -17.09 -7.59 -19.98
CA GLU A 28 -15.63 -7.48 -19.90
C GLU A 28 -15.13 -6.14 -20.46
N MET A 29 -15.64 -5.70 -21.61
CA MET A 29 -15.28 -4.40 -22.19
C MET A 29 -15.63 -3.24 -21.26
N GLU A 30 -16.82 -3.25 -20.65
CA GLU A 30 -17.24 -2.28 -19.63
C GLU A 30 -16.27 -2.26 -18.43
N LEU A 31 -15.86 -3.46 -17.97
CA LEU A 31 -14.91 -3.60 -16.86
C LEU A 31 -13.57 -2.96 -17.21
N ARG A 32 -13.02 -3.25 -18.39
CA ARG A 32 -11.74 -2.69 -18.85
C ARG A 32 -11.84 -1.18 -19.10
N ALA A 33 -12.96 -0.69 -19.61
CA ALA A 33 -13.26 0.73 -19.79
C ALA A 33 -13.42 1.49 -18.46
N GLY A 34 -13.56 0.77 -17.34
CA GLY A 34 -13.58 1.33 -16.00
C GLY A 34 -14.97 1.68 -15.48
N ASP A 35 -15.98 0.96 -15.93
CA ASP A 35 -17.32 0.94 -15.35
C ASP A 35 -17.60 -0.43 -14.68
N PRO A 36 -17.06 -0.65 -13.47
CA PRO A 36 -17.23 -1.93 -12.77
C PRO A 36 -18.67 -2.20 -12.35
N VAL A 37 -19.51 -1.16 -12.23
CA VAL A 37 -20.91 -1.30 -11.82
C VAL A 37 -21.75 -1.82 -12.99
N ALA A 38 -21.62 -1.19 -14.17
CA ALA A 38 -22.27 -1.69 -15.39
C ALA A 38 -21.78 -3.10 -15.73
N ALA A 39 -20.46 -3.31 -15.72
CA ALA A 39 -19.85 -4.60 -16.01
C ALA A 39 -20.42 -5.72 -15.13
N ARG A 40 -20.50 -5.48 -13.81
CA ARG A 40 -21.11 -6.43 -12.86
C ARG A 40 -22.52 -6.82 -13.30
N ASP A 41 -23.37 -5.85 -13.58
CA ASP A 41 -24.78 -6.12 -13.88
C ASP A 41 -24.92 -6.90 -15.20
N THR A 42 -24.19 -6.49 -16.24
CA THR A 42 -24.13 -7.18 -17.52
C THR A 42 -23.61 -8.63 -17.38
N LEU A 43 -22.54 -8.83 -16.62
CA LEU A 43 -21.92 -10.16 -16.40
C LEU A 43 -22.81 -11.08 -15.56
N LEU A 44 -23.53 -10.55 -14.56
CA LEU A 44 -24.46 -11.34 -13.75
C LEU A 44 -25.68 -11.80 -14.55
N ASP A 45 -26.23 -10.95 -15.43
CA ASP A 45 -27.31 -11.34 -16.35
C ASP A 45 -26.82 -12.41 -17.34
N ALA A 46 -25.65 -12.20 -17.95
CA ALA A 46 -25.04 -13.17 -18.86
C ALA A 46 -24.80 -14.53 -18.18
N ALA A 47 -24.21 -14.52 -16.97
CA ALA A 47 -23.99 -15.74 -16.19
C ALA A 47 -25.30 -16.49 -15.91
N ALA A 48 -26.35 -15.78 -15.46
CA ALA A 48 -27.64 -16.40 -15.14
C ALA A 48 -28.26 -17.11 -16.35
N ARG A 49 -28.11 -16.54 -17.55
CA ARG A 49 -28.55 -17.15 -18.81
C ARG A 49 -27.66 -18.32 -19.26
N LEU A 50 -26.39 -18.35 -18.86
CA LEU A 50 -25.44 -19.41 -19.24
C LEU A 50 -25.49 -20.62 -18.32
N VAL A 51 -25.82 -20.47 -17.03
CA VAL A 51 -25.83 -21.58 -16.04
C VAL A 51 -26.53 -22.85 -16.55
N PRO A 52 -27.72 -22.79 -17.18
CA PRO A 52 -28.40 -23.99 -17.65
C PRO A 52 -27.73 -24.69 -18.84
N HIS A 53 -26.90 -23.97 -19.61
CA HIS A 53 -26.45 -24.41 -20.94
C HIS A 53 -24.93 -24.53 -21.12
N ASP A 54 -24.13 -23.75 -20.38
CA ASP A 54 -22.69 -23.64 -20.51
C ASP A 54 -22.07 -23.16 -19.19
N VAL A 55 -21.84 -24.11 -18.27
CA VAL A 55 -21.30 -23.82 -16.93
C VAL A 55 -19.90 -23.22 -16.94
N PRO A 56 -18.95 -23.69 -17.78
CA PRO A 56 -17.64 -23.03 -17.91
C PRO A 56 -17.77 -21.54 -18.28
N ALA A 57 -18.57 -21.19 -19.29
CA ALA A 57 -18.76 -19.79 -19.65
C ALA A 57 -19.49 -18.98 -18.56
N ALA A 58 -20.44 -19.60 -17.85
CA ALA A 58 -21.11 -18.98 -16.71
C ALA A 58 -20.12 -18.72 -15.55
N LEU A 59 -19.20 -19.65 -15.30
CA LEU A 59 -18.15 -19.50 -14.31
C LEU A 59 -17.24 -18.33 -14.66
N ASP A 60 -16.75 -18.23 -15.90
CA ASP A 60 -15.91 -17.11 -16.33
C ASP A 60 -16.62 -15.76 -16.16
N ALA A 61 -17.90 -15.68 -16.55
CA ALA A 61 -18.72 -14.49 -16.34
C ALA A 61 -18.86 -14.11 -14.85
N LEU A 62 -19.08 -15.08 -13.96
CA LEU A 62 -19.14 -14.84 -12.52
C LEU A 62 -17.79 -14.42 -11.94
N LEU A 63 -16.67 -14.96 -12.44
CA LEU A 63 -15.33 -14.58 -12.01
C LEU A 63 -15.02 -13.13 -12.40
N LEU A 64 -15.37 -12.73 -13.63
CA LEU A 64 -15.27 -11.33 -14.07
C LEU A 64 -16.21 -10.40 -13.26
N ALA A 65 -17.43 -10.84 -12.93
CA ALA A 65 -18.34 -10.07 -12.08
C ALA A 65 -17.76 -9.90 -10.66
N GLY A 66 -17.08 -10.94 -10.15
CA GLY A 66 -16.33 -10.88 -8.90
C GLY A 66 -15.18 -9.86 -8.95
N GLU A 67 -14.42 -9.81 -10.04
CA GLU A 67 -13.37 -8.79 -10.27
C GLU A 67 -13.98 -7.38 -10.29
N ALA A 68 -15.11 -7.18 -10.99
CA ALA A 68 -15.81 -5.90 -11.04
C ALA A 68 -16.23 -5.41 -9.65
N VAL A 69 -16.86 -6.28 -8.86
CA VAL A 69 -17.26 -6.00 -7.48
C VAL A 69 -16.06 -5.74 -6.56
N HIS A 70 -14.95 -6.46 -6.75
CA HIS A 70 -13.70 -6.21 -6.03
C HIS A 70 -13.16 -4.80 -6.31
N LEU A 71 -13.09 -4.41 -7.58
CA LEU A 71 -12.60 -3.09 -8.00
C LEU A 71 -13.52 -1.94 -7.52
N ALA A 72 -14.84 -2.19 -7.47
CA ALA A 72 -15.82 -1.27 -6.90
C ALA A 72 -15.80 -1.20 -5.36
N GLY A 73 -15.09 -2.10 -4.67
CA GLY A 73 -15.03 -2.16 -3.20
C GLY A 73 -16.32 -2.67 -2.53
N GLU A 74 -17.20 -3.33 -3.29
CA GLU A 74 -18.51 -3.82 -2.83
C GLU A 74 -18.40 -5.20 -2.15
N HIS A 75 -17.59 -5.29 -1.08
CA HIS A 75 -17.20 -6.55 -0.43
C HIS A 75 -18.38 -7.49 -0.06
N GLY A 76 -19.53 -6.94 0.37
CA GLY A 76 -20.71 -7.74 0.69
C GLY A 76 -21.28 -8.47 -0.54
N ARG A 77 -21.32 -7.81 -1.69
CA ARG A 77 -21.75 -8.42 -2.97
C ARG A 77 -20.75 -9.48 -3.45
N TYR A 78 -19.47 -9.33 -3.12
CA TYR A 78 -18.46 -10.33 -3.49
C TYR A 78 -18.78 -11.68 -2.83
N VAL A 79 -19.21 -11.67 -1.57
CA VAL A 79 -19.61 -12.89 -0.84
C VAL A 79 -20.81 -13.57 -1.53
N GLU A 80 -21.76 -12.81 -2.06
CA GLU A 80 -22.91 -13.35 -2.80
C GLU A 80 -22.50 -14.00 -4.13
N ILE A 81 -21.64 -13.33 -4.90
CA ILE A 81 -21.08 -13.89 -6.15
C ILE A 81 -20.28 -15.15 -5.85
N ALA A 82 -19.47 -15.14 -4.79
CA ALA A 82 -18.69 -16.29 -4.38
C ALA A 82 -19.56 -17.50 -4.04
N ARG A 83 -20.71 -17.33 -3.38
CA ARG A 83 -21.66 -18.42 -3.14
C ARG A 83 -22.17 -19.01 -4.46
N ARG A 84 -22.50 -18.17 -5.45
CA ARG A 84 -22.94 -18.62 -6.78
C ARG A 84 -21.83 -19.39 -7.50
N VAL A 85 -20.61 -18.87 -7.49
CA VAL A 85 -19.44 -19.56 -8.07
C VAL A 85 -19.27 -20.94 -7.42
N LEU A 86 -19.19 -21.00 -6.08
CA LEU A 86 -18.94 -22.25 -5.36
C LEU A 86 -20.04 -23.29 -5.55
N ALA A 87 -21.28 -22.87 -5.80
CA ALA A 87 -22.40 -23.76 -6.12
C ALA A 87 -22.28 -24.44 -7.50
N LEU A 88 -21.47 -23.88 -8.41
CA LEU A 88 -21.23 -24.48 -9.74
C LEU A 88 -20.18 -25.59 -9.73
N ARG A 89 -19.45 -25.79 -8.63
CA ARG A 89 -18.34 -26.74 -8.55
C ARG A 89 -18.81 -28.18 -8.76
N ARG A 90 -18.08 -28.93 -9.60
CA ARG A 90 -18.38 -30.33 -9.92
C ARG A 90 -17.15 -31.21 -9.69
N GLY A 91 -17.29 -32.20 -8.80
CA GLY A 91 -16.28 -33.26 -8.64
C GLY A 91 -14.82 -32.79 -8.60
N ALA A 92 -13.98 -33.47 -9.37
CA ALA A 92 -12.58 -33.10 -9.58
C ALA A 92 -12.46 -32.13 -10.77
N GLU A 93 -12.00 -30.92 -10.49
CA GLU A 93 -11.86 -29.84 -11.48
C GLU A 93 -10.42 -29.75 -12.01
N PRO A 94 -10.21 -29.31 -13.26
CA PRO A 94 -8.88 -28.99 -13.78
C PRO A 94 -8.15 -27.97 -12.88
N PRO A 95 -6.80 -27.98 -12.82
CA PRO A 95 -6.05 -27.09 -11.92
C PRO A 95 -6.42 -25.60 -12.00
N PRO A 96 -6.62 -24.97 -13.18
CA PRO A 96 -6.99 -23.55 -13.28
C PRO A 96 -8.36 -23.24 -12.66
N VAL A 97 -9.33 -24.16 -12.81
CA VAL A 97 -10.69 -24.04 -12.28
C VAL A 97 -10.70 -24.29 -10.78
N ALA A 98 -9.99 -25.33 -10.32
CA ALA A 98 -9.81 -25.60 -8.90
C ALA A 98 -9.14 -24.40 -8.18
N LEU A 99 -8.17 -23.76 -8.83
CA LEU A 99 -7.50 -22.56 -8.33
C LEU A 99 -8.49 -21.40 -8.17
N ALA A 100 -9.33 -21.15 -9.18
CA ALA A 100 -10.37 -20.12 -9.12
C ALA A 100 -11.32 -20.34 -7.94
N TYR A 101 -11.78 -21.58 -7.70
CA TYR A 101 -12.62 -21.89 -6.54
C TYR A 101 -11.93 -21.62 -5.20
N GLN A 102 -10.64 -21.98 -5.07
CA GLN A 102 -9.88 -21.70 -3.86
C GLN A 102 -9.70 -20.19 -3.65
N GLN A 103 -9.38 -19.45 -4.70
CA GLN A 103 -9.22 -18.00 -4.63
C GLN A 103 -10.53 -17.30 -4.24
N VAL A 104 -11.65 -17.66 -4.88
CA VAL A 104 -12.97 -17.07 -4.62
C VAL A 104 -13.43 -17.37 -3.20
N ALA A 105 -13.30 -18.61 -2.73
CA ALA A 105 -13.61 -18.97 -1.35
C ALA A 105 -12.73 -18.21 -0.34
N GLY A 106 -11.44 -18.08 -0.65
CA GLY A 106 -10.48 -17.33 0.15
C GLY A 106 -10.87 -15.85 0.28
N LEU A 107 -11.08 -15.17 -0.84
CA LEU A 107 -11.49 -13.76 -0.87
C LEU A 107 -12.83 -13.53 -0.14
N ALA A 108 -13.82 -14.41 -0.35
CA ALA A 108 -15.10 -14.31 0.34
C ALA A 108 -14.96 -14.46 1.87
N GLY A 109 -14.13 -15.41 2.32
CA GLY A 109 -13.80 -15.57 3.74
C GLY A 109 -13.11 -14.33 4.32
N MET A 110 -12.17 -13.73 3.57
CA MET A 110 -11.51 -12.47 3.97
C MET A 110 -12.51 -11.33 4.18
N TYR A 111 -13.49 -11.19 3.28
CA TYR A 111 -14.53 -10.17 3.39
C TYR A 111 -15.55 -10.45 4.49
N ALA A 112 -15.84 -11.72 4.76
CA ALA A 112 -16.69 -12.15 5.87
C ALA A 112 -16.00 -12.06 7.24
N GLY A 113 -14.68 -11.85 7.28
CA GLY A 113 -13.88 -11.78 8.51
C GLY A 113 -13.38 -13.13 9.03
N ASP A 114 -13.65 -14.23 8.31
CA ASP A 114 -13.09 -15.56 8.58
C ASP A 114 -11.68 -15.67 7.98
N HIS A 115 -10.74 -15.00 8.62
CA HIS A 115 -9.36 -14.93 8.13
C HIS A 115 -8.70 -16.31 8.11
N GLU A 116 -8.84 -17.14 9.14
CA GLU A 116 -8.13 -18.41 9.23
C GLU A 116 -8.47 -19.36 8.06
N THR A 117 -9.76 -19.61 7.82
CA THR A 117 -10.20 -20.42 6.69
C THR A 117 -9.79 -19.77 5.37
N ALA A 118 -9.93 -18.44 5.25
CA ALA A 118 -9.58 -17.72 4.05
C ALA A 118 -8.11 -17.87 3.65
N PHE A 119 -7.18 -17.74 4.60
CA PHE A 119 -5.75 -17.93 4.36
C PHE A 119 -5.45 -19.35 3.90
N ALA A 120 -6.06 -20.37 4.53
CA ALA A 120 -5.89 -21.76 4.11
C ALA A 120 -6.36 -22.00 2.66
N ARG A 121 -7.45 -21.35 2.24
CA ARG A 121 -7.97 -21.39 0.85
C ARG A 121 -7.03 -20.69 -0.12
N LEU A 122 -6.57 -19.48 0.21
CA LEU A 122 -5.63 -18.71 -0.63
C LEU A 122 -4.28 -19.44 -0.79
N ALA A 123 -3.76 -20.03 0.28
CA ALA A 123 -2.57 -20.89 0.21
C ALA A 123 -2.80 -22.15 -0.65
N GLY A 124 -4.03 -22.67 -0.66
CA GLY A 124 -4.45 -23.74 -1.58
C GLY A 124 -4.41 -23.31 -3.04
N ALA A 125 -4.83 -22.08 -3.35
CA ALA A 125 -4.73 -21.51 -4.70
C ALA A 125 -3.27 -21.40 -5.15
N LEU A 126 -2.37 -20.94 -4.27
CA LEU A 126 -0.93 -20.87 -4.57
C LEU A 126 -0.31 -22.23 -4.87
N ARG A 127 -0.66 -23.28 -4.13
CA ARG A 127 -0.15 -24.64 -4.40
C ARG A 127 -0.58 -25.17 -5.77
N LEU A 128 -1.74 -24.76 -6.27
CA LEU A 128 -2.23 -25.16 -7.59
C LEU A 128 -1.53 -24.40 -8.73
N ALA A 129 -0.95 -23.22 -8.44
CA ALA A 129 -0.36 -22.34 -9.45
C ALA A 129 0.85 -22.94 -10.20
N ASP A 130 1.52 -23.93 -9.61
CA ASP A 130 2.64 -24.64 -10.24
C ASP A 130 2.17 -25.56 -11.39
N ARG A 131 0.86 -25.85 -11.46
CA ARG A 131 0.23 -26.75 -12.44
C ARG A 131 -0.64 -26.01 -13.46
N VAL A 132 -0.41 -24.70 -13.59
CA VAL A 132 -1.21 -23.79 -14.41
C VAL A 132 -0.28 -23.05 -15.38
N GLU A 133 -0.75 -22.89 -16.61
CA GLU A 133 -0.02 -22.19 -17.68
C GLU A 133 -0.84 -21.03 -18.29
N GLU A 134 -2.10 -20.89 -17.92
CA GLU A 134 -2.97 -19.80 -18.37
C GLU A 134 -2.60 -18.49 -17.66
N PRO A 135 -2.23 -17.42 -18.38
CA PRO A 135 -1.80 -16.16 -17.76
C PRO A 135 -2.83 -15.57 -16.78
N ALA A 136 -4.11 -15.60 -17.13
CA ALA A 136 -5.18 -15.12 -16.27
C ALA A 136 -5.29 -15.90 -14.94
N ALA A 137 -5.07 -17.22 -14.98
CA ALA A 137 -5.10 -18.04 -13.77
C ALA A 137 -3.85 -17.82 -12.90
N LEU A 138 -2.68 -17.58 -13.50
CA LEU A 138 -1.48 -17.16 -12.79
C LEU A 138 -1.62 -15.77 -12.15
N ILE A 139 -2.25 -14.80 -12.83
CA ILE A 139 -2.58 -13.48 -12.27
C ILE A 139 -3.49 -13.64 -11.04
N ARG A 140 -4.54 -14.48 -11.15
CA ARG A 140 -5.42 -14.80 -10.01
C ARG A 140 -4.65 -15.42 -8.83
N ALA A 141 -3.77 -16.37 -9.11
CA ALA A 141 -2.91 -16.99 -8.11
C ALA A 141 -2.00 -15.96 -7.43
N ALA A 142 -1.42 -15.04 -8.20
CA ALA A 142 -0.53 -14.02 -7.71
C ALA A 142 -1.26 -12.99 -6.82
N TRP A 143 -2.50 -12.62 -7.15
CA TRP A 143 -3.37 -11.86 -6.24
C TRP A 143 -3.58 -12.59 -4.90
N ALA A 144 -3.83 -13.90 -4.92
CA ALA A 144 -3.94 -14.68 -3.68
C ALA A 144 -2.63 -14.64 -2.87
N GLY A 145 -1.48 -14.67 -3.56
CA GLY A 145 -0.16 -14.57 -2.92
C GLY A 145 0.11 -13.24 -2.24
N ILE A 146 -0.36 -12.11 -2.81
CA ILE A 146 -0.26 -10.79 -2.15
C ILE A 146 -0.98 -10.82 -0.81
N LEU A 147 -2.15 -11.46 -0.76
CA LEU A 147 -2.94 -11.51 0.47
C LEU A 147 -2.33 -12.46 1.52
N VAL A 148 -1.67 -13.53 1.06
CA VAL A 148 -0.95 -14.48 1.92
C VAL A 148 0.38 -13.88 2.43
N GLY A 149 1.02 -13.02 1.65
CA GLY A 149 2.34 -12.44 1.95
C GLY A 149 3.52 -13.25 1.42
N ASP A 150 3.33 -14.06 0.36
CA ASP A 150 4.42 -14.83 -0.28
C ASP A 150 5.03 -14.05 -1.46
N ASP A 151 5.69 -12.94 -1.16
CA ASP A 151 6.21 -12.01 -2.17
C ASP A 151 7.15 -12.65 -3.22
N PRO A 152 8.08 -13.57 -2.84
CA PRO A 152 8.90 -14.27 -3.83
C PRO A 152 8.05 -15.06 -4.83
N ARG A 153 7.04 -15.79 -4.35
CA ARG A 153 6.16 -16.57 -5.21
C ARG A 153 5.25 -15.67 -6.05
N VAL A 154 4.75 -14.57 -5.50
CA VAL A 154 3.96 -13.59 -6.25
C VAL A 154 4.75 -13.03 -7.42
N ARG A 155 6.01 -12.60 -7.21
CA ARG A 155 6.86 -12.10 -8.29
C ARG A 155 7.13 -13.15 -9.36
N ALA A 156 7.40 -14.40 -8.96
CA ALA A 156 7.60 -15.49 -9.90
C ALA A 156 6.34 -15.76 -10.76
N LEU A 157 5.17 -15.80 -10.13
CA LEU A 157 3.89 -16.01 -10.81
C LEU A 157 3.54 -14.84 -11.74
N ALA A 158 3.71 -13.60 -11.30
CA ALA A 158 3.45 -12.41 -12.10
C ALA A 158 4.40 -12.32 -13.31
N GLY A 159 5.69 -12.59 -13.12
CA GLY A 159 6.68 -12.63 -14.19
C GLY A 159 6.39 -13.73 -15.23
N ARG A 160 6.03 -14.93 -14.77
CA ARG A 160 5.58 -16.03 -15.64
C ARG A 160 4.33 -15.65 -16.42
N ALA A 161 3.32 -15.07 -15.76
CA ALA A 161 2.10 -14.62 -16.41
C ALA A 161 2.37 -13.57 -17.49
N ALA A 162 3.21 -12.57 -17.20
CA ALA A 162 3.58 -11.54 -18.16
C ALA A 162 4.34 -12.10 -19.37
N THR A 163 5.20 -13.11 -19.16
CA THR A 163 5.95 -13.77 -20.24
C THR A 163 5.01 -14.57 -21.13
N LEU A 164 4.20 -15.46 -20.54
CA LEU A 164 3.24 -16.28 -21.27
C LEU A 164 2.19 -15.44 -22.00
N ALA A 165 1.72 -14.34 -21.41
CA ALA A 165 0.80 -13.41 -22.07
C ALA A 165 1.42 -12.76 -23.31
N ARG A 166 2.71 -12.37 -23.26
CA ARG A 166 3.42 -11.85 -24.44
C ARG A 166 3.57 -12.92 -25.53
N ASP A 167 4.00 -14.12 -25.15
CA ASP A 167 4.23 -15.23 -26.09
C ASP A 167 2.95 -15.67 -26.81
N ARG A 168 1.81 -15.59 -26.12
CA ARG A 168 0.48 -15.95 -26.66
C ARG A 168 -0.24 -14.79 -27.36
N GLY A 169 0.32 -13.59 -27.37
CA GLY A 169 -0.33 -12.40 -27.94
C GLY A 169 -1.50 -11.86 -27.10
N GLU A 170 -1.63 -12.28 -25.84
CA GLU A 170 -2.66 -11.83 -24.89
C GLU A 170 -2.26 -10.48 -24.25
N VAL A 171 -2.07 -9.46 -25.10
CA VAL A 171 -1.45 -8.18 -24.73
C VAL A 171 -2.18 -7.40 -23.63
N THR A 172 -3.48 -7.65 -23.42
CA THR A 172 -4.30 -7.02 -22.38
C THR A 172 -3.95 -7.52 -20.97
N LEU A 173 -3.35 -8.70 -20.83
CA LEU A 173 -3.01 -9.30 -19.53
C LEU A 173 -1.63 -8.89 -19.02
N VAL A 174 -0.72 -8.46 -19.90
CA VAL A 174 0.62 -7.99 -19.54
C VAL A 174 0.57 -6.83 -18.52
N PRO A 175 -0.19 -5.74 -18.74
CA PRO A 175 -0.25 -4.66 -17.75
C PRO A 175 -0.89 -5.10 -16.42
N GLN A 176 -1.76 -6.12 -16.40
CA GLN A 176 -2.34 -6.66 -15.16
C GLN A 176 -1.27 -7.42 -14.36
N ALA A 177 -0.46 -8.24 -15.02
CA ALA A 177 0.67 -8.92 -14.36
C ALA A 177 1.71 -7.92 -13.80
N LEU A 178 1.93 -6.80 -14.49
CA LEU A 178 2.78 -5.72 -13.98
C LEU A 178 2.17 -4.99 -12.78
N GLU A 179 0.84 -4.83 -12.72
CA GLU A 179 0.16 -4.31 -11.54
C GLU A 179 0.45 -5.17 -10.31
N ILE A 180 0.30 -6.49 -10.44
CA ILE A 180 0.62 -7.44 -9.35
C ILE A 180 2.08 -7.27 -8.90
N THR A 181 3.00 -7.17 -9.85
CA THR A 181 4.43 -6.99 -9.56
C THR A 181 4.66 -5.70 -8.78
N ALA A 182 3.96 -4.61 -9.15
CA ALA A 182 4.05 -3.34 -8.46
C ALA A 182 3.49 -3.41 -7.02
N PHE A 183 2.34 -4.05 -6.81
CA PHE A 183 1.78 -4.24 -5.46
C PHE A 183 2.66 -5.12 -4.58
N ALA A 184 3.17 -6.23 -5.10
CA ALA A 184 4.08 -7.11 -4.38
C ALA A 184 5.37 -6.38 -4.02
N GLY A 185 5.93 -5.61 -4.95
CA GLY A 185 7.11 -4.79 -4.70
C GLY A 185 6.85 -3.71 -3.64
N LEU A 186 5.69 -3.06 -3.67
CA LEU A 186 5.29 -2.07 -2.65
C LEU A 186 5.16 -2.72 -1.26
N ALA A 187 4.52 -3.89 -1.16
CA ALA A 187 4.34 -4.62 0.10
C ALA A 187 5.68 -5.11 0.68
N ALA A 188 6.55 -5.65 -0.17
CA ALA A 188 7.85 -6.20 0.19
C ALA A 188 8.94 -5.14 0.45
N GLY A 189 8.70 -3.87 0.15
CA GLY A 189 9.71 -2.81 0.23
C GLY A 189 10.63 -2.69 -0.99
N HIS A 190 10.39 -3.42 -2.08
CA HIS A 190 11.14 -3.34 -3.34
C HIS A 190 10.66 -2.18 -4.22
N TYR A 191 10.81 -0.94 -3.73
CA TYR A 191 10.21 0.25 -4.34
C TYR A 191 10.68 0.56 -5.77
N GLU A 192 11.96 0.31 -6.09
CA GLU A 192 12.50 0.55 -7.44
C GLU A 192 11.87 -0.41 -8.48
N ALA A 193 11.79 -1.70 -8.14
CA ALA A 193 11.14 -2.71 -8.97
C ALA A 193 9.64 -2.41 -9.13
N ALA A 194 8.98 -1.99 -8.03
CA ALA A 194 7.57 -1.60 -8.07
C ALA A 194 7.34 -0.38 -8.98
N THR A 195 8.23 0.62 -8.90
CA THR A 195 8.17 1.84 -9.73
C THR A 195 8.34 1.51 -11.21
N THR A 196 9.30 0.64 -11.53
CA THR A 196 9.55 0.18 -12.90
C THR A 196 8.34 -0.55 -13.47
N ALA A 197 7.82 -1.55 -12.74
CA ALA A 197 6.67 -2.33 -13.17
C ALA A 197 5.42 -1.46 -13.36
N ALA A 198 5.11 -0.56 -12.43
CA ALA A 198 3.96 0.33 -12.56
C ALA A 198 4.13 1.36 -13.68
N THR A 199 5.34 1.84 -13.94
CA THR A 199 5.58 2.80 -15.05
C THR A 199 5.37 2.14 -16.41
N GLU A 200 5.93 0.94 -16.62
CA GLU A 200 5.69 0.15 -17.83
C GLU A 200 4.20 -0.23 -17.95
N GLY A 201 3.59 -0.69 -16.85
CA GLY A 201 2.20 -1.12 -16.85
C GLY A 201 1.21 0.02 -17.11
N VAL A 202 1.47 1.27 -16.68
CA VAL A 202 0.67 2.45 -17.07
C VAL A 202 0.74 2.67 -18.59
N ALA A 203 1.92 2.59 -19.19
CA ALA A 203 2.08 2.78 -20.63
C ALA A 203 1.32 1.71 -21.43
N LEU A 204 1.46 0.43 -21.05
CA LEU A 204 0.78 -0.69 -21.69
C LEU A 204 -0.73 -0.66 -21.46
N ALA A 205 -1.20 -0.29 -20.27
CA ALA A 205 -2.63 -0.15 -19.96
C ALA A 205 -3.26 0.95 -20.83
N ARG A 206 -2.58 2.08 -21.05
CA ARG A 206 -3.05 3.13 -21.97
C ARG A 206 -3.10 2.63 -23.41
N ALA A 207 -2.05 1.96 -23.88
CA ALA A 207 -1.96 1.43 -25.24
C ALA A 207 -3.02 0.36 -25.55
N THR A 208 -3.46 -0.39 -24.53
CA THR A 208 -4.47 -1.45 -24.65
C THR A 208 -5.88 -1.01 -24.25
N GLY A 209 -6.12 0.28 -24.02
CA GLY A 209 -7.46 0.80 -23.72
C GLY A 209 -8.00 0.42 -22.33
N GLN A 210 -7.13 0.29 -21.32
CA GLN A 210 -7.48 -0.08 -19.95
C GLN A 210 -7.29 1.08 -18.96
N PRO A 211 -8.14 2.14 -19.02
CA PRO A 211 -7.96 3.35 -18.20
C PRO A 211 -8.13 3.12 -16.69
N ALA A 212 -8.94 2.14 -16.26
CA ALA A 212 -9.06 1.83 -14.83
C ALA A 212 -7.75 1.26 -14.25
N LEU A 213 -7.12 0.34 -14.99
CA LEU A 213 -5.85 -0.26 -14.64
C LEU A 213 -4.72 0.78 -14.62
N ALA A 214 -4.67 1.66 -15.63
CA ALA A 214 -3.72 2.77 -15.66
C ALA A 214 -3.86 3.69 -14.44
N ARG A 215 -5.10 4.04 -14.05
CA ARG A 215 -5.36 4.86 -12.85
C ARG A 215 -4.92 4.17 -11.55
N SER A 216 -5.15 2.87 -11.42
CA SER A 216 -4.71 2.09 -10.26
C SER A 216 -3.18 2.13 -10.11
N GLN A 217 -2.45 1.87 -11.20
CA GLN A 217 -1.00 1.89 -11.19
C GLN A 217 -0.40 3.30 -11.02
N LEU A 218 -1.06 4.34 -11.53
CA LEU A 218 -0.73 5.74 -11.19
C LEU A 218 -0.86 6.00 -9.68
N GLY A 219 -1.89 5.43 -9.05
CA GLY A 219 -2.06 5.44 -7.59
C GLY A 219 -0.89 4.77 -6.86
N VAL A 220 -0.43 3.61 -7.33
CA VAL A 220 0.77 2.94 -6.76
C VAL A 220 2.01 3.82 -6.89
N LEU A 221 2.23 4.43 -8.06
CA LEU A 221 3.34 5.36 -8.29
C LEU A 221 3.26 6.61 -7.39
N ALA A 222 2.05 7.12 -7.12
CA ALA A 222 1.85 8.22 -6.19
C ALA A 222 2.26 7.82 -4.76
N VAL A 223 1.87 6.62 -4.30
CA VAL A 223 2.28 6.10 -2.98
C VAL A 223 3.80 5.96 -2.89
N LEU A 224 4.44 5.38 -3.92
CA LEU A 224 5.90 5.21 -3.97
C LEU A 224 6.64 6.56 -3.91
N ALA A 225 6.17 7.57 -4.65
CA ALA A 225 6.71 8.93 -4.58
C ALA A 225 6.51 9.56 -3.19
N ALA A 226 5.32 9.40 -2.59
CA ALA A 226 5.02 9.93 -1.27
C ALA A 226 5.87 9.29 -0.16
N LEU A 227 6.20 8.00 -0.26
CA LEU A 227 7.05 7.30 0.72
C LEU A 227 8.44 7.93 0.86
N VAL A 228 9.04 8.37 -0.25
CA VAL A 228 10.34 9.07 -0.22
C VAL A 228 10.20 10.59 -0.06
N GLY A 229 8.96 11.10 -0.02
CA GLY A 229 8.65 12.52 0.14
C GLY A 229 8.78 13.35 -1.14
N ASP A 230 8.74 12.72 -2.31
CA ASP A 230 8.65 13.41 -3.60
C ASP A 230 7.22 13.91 -3.83
N ARG A 231 6.97 15.13 -3.34
CA ARG A 231 5.66 15.78 -3.42
C ARG A 231 5.24 16.07 -4.86
N GLU A 232 6.17 16.49 -5.71
CA GLU A 232 5.86 16.92 -7.07
C GLU A 232 5.36 15.73 -7.89
N SER A 233 6.13 14.64 -7.91
CA SER A 233 5.74 13.42 -8.60
C SER A 233 4.45 12.83 -8.02
N CYS A 234 4.31 12.80 -6.68
CA CYS A 234 3.10 12.29 -6.05
C CYS A 234 1.85 13.08 -6.50
N VAL A 235 1.88 14.41 -6.41
CA VAL A 235 0.72 15.26 -6.76
C VAL A 235 0.39 15.15 -8.24
N LEU A 236 1.41 15.10 -9.12
CA LEU A 236 1.20 14.89 -10.55
C LEU A 236 0.45 13.58 -10.82
N ARG A 237 0.91 12.46 -10.21
CA ARG A 237 0.28 11.14 -10.40
C ARG A 237 -1.13 11.07 -9.82
N VAL A 238 -1.38 11.73 -8.69
CA VAL A 238 -2.75 11.85 -8.14
C VAL A 238 -3.67 12.59 -9.10
N ARG A 239 -3.21 13.69 -9.71
CA ARG A 239 -4.00 14.44 -10.70
C ARG A 239 -4.30 13.60 -11.93
N GLU A 240 -3.32 12.86 -12.45
CA GLU A 240 -3.51 11.98 -13.61
C GLU A 240 -4.42 10.78 -13.32
N ALA A 241 -4.38 10.23 -12.10
CA ALA A 241 -5.25 9.12 -11.70
C ALA A 241 -6.73 9.54 -11.57
N GLY A 242 -6.98 10.82 -11.27
CA GLY A 242 -8.32 11.38 -11.14
C GLY A 242 -9.03 11.04 -9.81
N ALA A 243 -10.21 11.64 -9.60
CA ALA A 243 -10.88 11.65 -8.30
C ALA A 243 -12.03 10.63 -8.13
N ARG A 244 -12.23 9.72 -9.09
CA ARG A 244 -13.35 8.76 -9.06
C ARG A 244 -13.16 7.72 -7.94
N PRO A 245 -14.16 7.47 -7.05
CA PRO A 245 -14.07 6.46 -6.01
C PRO A 245 -13.67 5.07 -6.55
N GLY A 246 -12.92 4.30 -5.75
CA GLY A 246 -12.40 2.98 -6.09
C GLY A 246 -10.95 2.79 -5.64
N GLN A 247 -10.29 1.73 -6.12
CA GLN A 247 -8.91 1.38 -5.76
C GLN A 247 -7.91 2.51 -6.03
N ALA A 248 -7.94 3.10 -7.23
CA ALA A 248 -7.07 4.21 -7.60
C ALA A 248 -7.21 5.41 -6.67
N TRP A 249 -8.45 5.79 -6.33
CA TRP A 249 -8.71 6.89 -5.40
C TRP A 249 -8.22 6.58 -3.99
N ALA A 250 -8.43 5.35 -3.50
CA ALA A 250 -7.95 4.96 -2.18
C ALA A 250 -6.41 5.02 -2.08
N LEU A 251 -5.70 4.58 -3.14
CA LEU A 251 -4.25 4.74 -3.25
C LEU A 251 -3.82 6.21 -3.28
N CYS A 252 -4.54 7.06 -4.02
CA CYS A 252 -4.27 8.49 -4.06
C CYS A 252 -4.48 9.16 -2.69
N GLN A 253 -5.54 8.82 -1.96
CA GLN A 253 -5.76 9.33 -0.61
C GLN A 253 -4.67 8.86 0.36
N TRP A 254 -4.23 7.60 0.23
CA TRP A 254 -3.11 7.09 1.02
C TRP A 254 -1.81 7.84 0.69
N ALA A 255 -1.51 8.09 -0.58
CA ALA A 255 -0.33 8.85 -1.02
C ALA A 255 -0.34 10.29 -0.45
N LEU A 256 -1.47 11.00 -0.57
CA LEU A 256 -1.60 12.35 0.00
C LEU A 256 -1.47 12.35 1.52
N ALA A 257 -2.01 11.34 2.19
CA ALA A 257 -1.88 11.19 3.63
C ALA A 257 -0.42 10.90 4.06
N LEU A 258 0.34 10.14 3.28
CA LEU A 258 1.77 9.94 3.51
C LEU A 258 2.54 11.27 3.39
N LEU A 259 2.23 12.10 2.39
CA LEU A 259 2.81 13.45 2.29
C LEU A 259 2.45 14.32 3.50
N ASP A 260 1.19 14.29 3.94
CA ASP A 260 0.77 15.01 5.14
C ASP A 260 1.55 14.55 6.39
N LEU A 261 1.80 13.25 6.51
CA LEU A 261 2.56 12.66 7.62
C LEU A 261 4.05 13.07 7.57
N VAL A 262 4.63 13.13 6.38
CA VAL A 262 5.99 13.64 6.10
C VAL A 262 6.11 15.14 6.42
N GLU A 263 5.05 15.91 6.16
CA GLU A 263 5.02 17.35 6.42
C GLU A 263 4.60 17.69 7.86
N GLY A 264 4.37 16.67 8.70
CA GLY A 264 3.98 16.84 10.11
C GLY A 264 2.52 17.22 10.31
N ARG A 265 1.68 17.20 9.27
CA ARG A 265 0.23 17.48 9.31
C ARG A 265 -0.57 16.25 9.74
N ALA A 266 -0.32 15.76 10.96
CA ALA A 266 -0.98 14.57 11.50
C ALA A 266 -2.53 14.67 11.50
N PRO A 267 -3.19 15.80 11.82
CA PRO A 267 -4.65 15.90 11.74
C PRO A 267 -5.21 15.65 10.34
N ALA A 268 -4.58 16.20 9.29
CA ALA A 268 -4.97 15.96 7.90
C ALA A 268 -4.78 14.50 7.49
N THR A 269 -3.71 13.85 8.00
CA THR A 269 -3.50 12.41 7.80
C THR A 269 -4.64 11.59 8.42
N VAL A 270 -5.08 11.92 9.64
CA VAL A 270 -6.20 11.24 10.32
C VAL A 270 -7.49 11.38 9.51
N GLU A 271 -7.80 12.58 9.02
CA GLU A 271 -8.99 12.85 8.21
C GLU A 271 -9.00 12.00 6.92
N ARG A 272 -7.90 12.05 6.14
CA ARG A 272 -7.79 11.29 4.88
C ARG A 272 -7.82 9.78 5.11
N LEU A 273 -7.05 9.28 6.06
CA LEU A 273 -6.97 7.84 6.29
C LEU A 273 -8.23 7.30 6.99
N GLY A 274 -8.92 8.10 7.81
CA GLY A 274 -10.22 7.77 8.35
C GLY A 274 -11.25 7.50 7.24
N ALA A 275 -11.23 8.31 6.18
CA ALA A 275 -12.10 8.18 5.01
C ALA A 275 -11.83 6.94 4.14
N ILE A 276 -10.73 6.20 4.35
CA ILE A 276 -10.48 4.93 3.65
C ILE A 276 -10.50 3.71 4.57
N VAL A 277 -10.01 3.83 5.82
CA VAL A 277 -9.91 2.69 6.74
C VAL A 277 -11.25 2.40 7.43
N VAL A 278 -11.95 3.47 7.84
CA VAL A 278 -13.21 3.43 8.62
C VAL A 278 -14.45 3.61 7.74
N ALA A 279 -14.27 3.98 6.47
CA ALA A 279 -15.40 4.25 5.57
C ALA A 279 -16.32 3.05 5.31
N ALA A 280 -17.56 3.38 4.94
CA ALA A 280 -18.57 2.42 4.52
C ALA A 280 -18.09 1.57 3.32
N PRO A 281 -18.65 0.36 3.14
CA PRO A 281 -18.38 -0.49 1.97
C PRO A 281 -18.52 0.28 0.64
N GLY A 282 -17.67 -0.01 -0.36
CA GLY A 282 -17.69 0.65 -1.67
C GLY A 282 -16.79 1.88 -1.83
N ARG A 283 -16.14 2.38 -0.75
CA ARG A 283 -15.22 3.53 -0.82
C ARG A 283 -13.74 3.17 -0.74
N SER A 284 -13.39 1.91 -0.50
CA SER A 284 -12.02 1.52 -0.19
C SER A 284 -11.72 0.07 -0.56
N ASN A 285 -10.47 -0.21 -0.92
CA ASN A 285 -9.97 -1.54 -1.27
C ASN A 285 -9.29 -2.20 -0.06
N LEU A 286 -9.49 -3.51 0.14
CA LEU A 286 -8.98 -4.27 1.28
C LEU A 286 -7.47 -4.13 1.50
N ILE A 287 -6.67 -4.23 0.44
CA ILE A 287 -5.21 -4.16 0.53
C ILE A 287 -4.79 -2.75 0.97
N VAL A 288 -5.40 -1.72 0.40
CA VAL A 288 -5.12 -0.33 0.75
C VAL A 288 -5.49 -0.05 2.20
N ARG A 289 -6.62 -0.58 2.69
CA ARG A 289 -7.02 -0.45 4.11
C ARG A 289 -5.97 -1.02 5.04
N VAL A 290 -5.54 -2.26 4.79
CA VAL A 290 -4.52 -2.95 5.59
C VAL A 290 -3.20 -2.18 5.58
N ALA A 291 -2.74 -1.72 4.41
CA ALA A 291 -1.50 -0.96 4.27
C ALA A 291 -1.55 0.45 4.87
N ALA A 292 -2.73 1.09 4.87
CA ALA A 292 -2.94 2.43 5.42
C ALA A 292 -3.10 2.45 6.95
N THR A 293 -3.63 1.39 7.56
CA THR A 293 -3.92 1.33 9.01
C THR A 293 -2.71 1.70 9.89
N PRO A 294 -1.48 1.21 9.64
CA PRO A 294 -0.32 1.62 10.44
C PRO A 294 -0.05 3.13 10.43
N HIS A 295 -0.26 3.78 9.29
CA HIS A 295 -0.07 5.22 9.13
C HIS A 295 -1.19 6.03 9.82
N LEU A 296 -2.43 5.51 9.82
CA LEU A 296 -3.52 6.11 10.58
C LEU A 296 -3.24 6.07 12.09
N ILE A 297 -2.79 4.91 12.59
CA ILE A 297 -2.45 4.73 14.00
C ILE A 297 -1.30 5.66 14.41
N GLU A 298 -0.28 5.79 13.57
CA GLU A 298 0.80 6.76 13.78
C GLU A 298 0.30 8.21 13.82
N ALA A 299 -0.56 8.60 12.88
CA ALA A 299 -1.11 9.95 12.84
C ALA A 299 -1.91 10.28 14.11
N VAL A 300 -2.75 9.34 14.57
CA VAL A 300 -3.48 9.48 15.83
C VAL A 300 -2.53 9.61 17.02
N TRP A 301 -1.47 8.79 17.09
CA TRP A 301 -0.44 8.88 18.13
C TRP A 301 0.33 10.20 18.11
N ARG A 302 0.60 10.76 16.92
CA ARG A 302 1.27 12.06 16.78
C ARG A 302 0.39 13.23 17.24
N CYS A 303 -0.93 13.12 17.09
CA CYS A 303 -1.91 14.10 17.58
C CYS A 303 -2.08 14.07 19.11
N ALA A 304 -1.69 12.99 19.79
CA ALA A 304 -1.82 12.90 21.24
C ALA A 304 -0.84 13.88 21.93
N PRO A 305 -1.28 14.65 22.94
CA PRO A 305 -0.37 15.47 23.72
C PRO A 305 0.67 14.55 24.40
N PRO A 306 1.93 14.98 24.54
CA PRO A 306 2.91 14.23 25.33
C PRO A 306 2.31 14.07 26.73
N SER A 307 2.13 12.83 27.17
CA SER A 307 1.56 12.52 28.47
C SER A 307 2.30 13.33 29.53
N ARG A 308 1.61 14.34 30.12
CA ARG A 308 2.09 15.00 31.33
C ARG A 308 2.32 13.87 32.33
N SER A 309 3.56 13.76 32.78
CA SER A 309 4.02 12.83 33.78
C SER A 309 2.92 12.54 34.80
N VAL A 310 2.57 11.27 34.98
CA VAL A 310 1.91 10.80 36.19
C VAL A 310 2.75 11.33 37.36
N ARG A 311 2.24 12.36 38.04
CA ARG A 311 2.81 12.77 39.34
C ARG A 311 2.65 11.55 40.23
N ARG A 312 3.76 10.88 40.55
CA ARG A 312 3.81 9.98 41.71
C ARG A 312 3.48 10.80 42.95
N GLY A 313 2.40 10.42 43.63
CA GLY A 313 2.11 10.74 45.03
C GLY A 313 1.81 12.20 45.36
N ALA A 314 0.52 12.53 45.52
CA ALA A 314 0.05 13.43 46.57
C ALA A 314 -1.42 13.10 46.88
N ALA A 315 -1.71 12.91 48.17
CA ALA A 315 -3.00 12.56 48.75
C ALA A 315 -4.06 13.68 48.56
N PRO A 316 -5.36 13.41 48.80
CA PRO A 316 -6.42 14.35 48.50
C PRO A 316 -6.64 15.30 49.68
N ASP A 317 -6.66 16.60 49.41
CA ASP A 317 -7.28 17.56 50.32
C ASP A 317 -8.39 18.36 49.63
N ARG A 318 -9.42 18.60 50.43
CA ARG A 318 -10.79 19.03 50.11
C ARG A 318 -10.87 20.53 49.71
N PHE A 319 -11.70 20.81 48.67
CA PHE A 319 -12.71 21.90 48.44
C PHE A 319 -12.64 23.28 49.15
N PRO A 320 -13.41 24.34 48.75
CA PRO A 320 -14.07 24.72 47.46
C PRO A 320 -14.03 26.25 47.08
N ALA A 321 -14.63 26.57 45.92
CA ALA A 321 -15.45 27.76 45.55
C ALA A 321 -14.85 29.07 44.94
N ALA A 322 -15.36 29.35 43.71
CA ALA A 322 -15.97 30.58 43.14
C ALA A 322 -15.18 31.90 42.93
N ASP A 323 -15.10 32.36 41.67
CA ASP A 323 -15.69 33.62 41.12
C ASP A 323 -15.46 33.66 39.57
N ARG A 324 -16.48 33.68 38.68
CA ARG A 324 -17.12 34.85 37.99
C ARG A 324 -16.09 35.84 37.40
N SER A 325 -16.02 36.21 36.11
CA SER A 325 -17.03 36.66 35.12
C SER A 325 -16.29 36.96 33.75
N PRO A 326 -16.83 37.67 32.72
CA PRO A 326 -17.23 37.08 31.43
C PRO A 326 -16.63 37.78 30.17
N ALA A 327 -17.07 37.32 29.00
CA ALA A 327 -17.09 37.93 27.65
C ALA A 327 -16.31 39.22 27.34
N LEU A 328 -15.53 39.20 26.25
CA LEU A 328 -15.44 40.34 25.32
C LEU A 328 -15.55 39.89 23.85
N ASP A 329 -16.35 40.68 23.16
CA ASP A 329 -16.83 40.55 21.79
C ASP A 329 -15.84 41.16 20.77
N ARG A 330 -16.03 40.73 19.53
CA ARG A 330 -15.57 41.24 18.21
C ARG A 330 -14.64 42.46 18.13
N SER A 331 -13.74 42.39 17.15
CA SER A 331 -13.70 43.42 16.10
C SER A 331 -13.26 42.86 14.73
N PRO A 332 -14.02 43.16 13.65
CA PRO A 332 -13.65 42.89 12.27
C PRO A 332 -12.94 44.10 11.65
N ALA A 333 -11.96 43.84 10.77
CA ALA A 333 -11.52 44.67 9.64
C ALA A 333 -10.00 44.55 9.43
N LEU A 334 -9.59 43.74 8.46
CA LEU A 334 -8.76 44.24 7.36
C LEU A 334 -8.90 43.30 6.15
N ASP A 335 -10.04 43.43 5.47
CA ASP A 335 -10.07 43.20 4.03
C ASP A 335 -9.46 44.42 3.33
N ARG A 336 -8.82 44.17 2.19
CA ARG A 336 -8.12 45.08 1.24
C ARG A 336 -6.64 45.30 1.59
N ALA A 337 -5.67 44.92 0.77
CA ALA A 337 -5.69 44.62 -0.65
C ALA A 337 -4.47 43.78 -1.01
N LEU A 338 -4.66 42.74 -1.82
CA LEU A 338 -4.01 42.60 -3.12
C LEU A 338 -4.95 41.74 -3.96
N GLY A 339 -5.67 42.43 -4.85
CA GLY A 339 -6.53 41.79 -5.84
C GLY A 339 -5.67 41.09 -6.89
N LEU A 340 -5.98 39.83 -7.14
CA LEU A 340 -5.80 39.22 -8.45
C LEU A 340 -7.15 38.66 -8.87
N ASP A 341 -7.70 39.31 -9.89
CA ASP A 341 -8.93 38.98 -10.57
C ASP A 341 -8.92 37.56 -11.13
N ARG A 342 -10.04 36.87 -10.86
CA ARG A 342 -10.79 36.00 -11.77
C ARG A 342 -9.99 35.13 -12.75
N ALA A 343 -9.83 33.87 -12.36
CA ALA A 343 -9.99 32.74 -13.27
C ALA A 343 -11.16 31.87 -12.79
N PRO A 344 -12.39 32.00 -13.35
CA PRO A 344 -13.47 31.08 -13.05
C PRO A 344 -13.22 29.81 -13.86
N GLY A 345 -12.61 28.80 -13.24
CA GLY A 345 -12.33 27.53 -13.93
C GLY A 345 -11.72 26.41 -13.10
N LEU A 346 -11.27 26.67 -11.87
CA LEU A 346 -10.62 25.66 -11.01
C LEU A 346 -11.51 25.11 -9.90
N ASP A 347 -12.58 25.83 -9.51
CA ASP A 347 -13.49 25.38 -8.44
C ASP A 347 -14.56 24.39 -8.92
N GLN A 348 -14.80 24.25 -10.22
CA GLN A 348 -15.77 23.28 -10.76
C GLN A 348 -15.17 21.89 -11.05
N ALA A 349 -13.84 21.74 -11.08
CA ALA A 349 -13.18 20.45 -11.37
C ALA A 349 -12.91 19.61 -10.11
N LEU A 350 -12.97 20.21 -8.93
CA LEU A 350 -12.92 19.52 -7.64
C LEU A 350 -14.32 19.60 -7.06
N GLY A 351 -15.15 18.57 -7.31
CA GLY A 351 -16.44 18.38 -6.65
C GLY A 351 -16.29 18.15 -5.14
N LEU A 352 -15.73 19.13 -4.43
CA LEU A 352 -15.83 19.32 -2.99
C LEU A 352 -17.21 19.89 -2.72
N ASP A 353 -18.24 19.15 -3.12
CA ASP A 353 -19.58 19.45 -2.66
C ASP A 353 -19.57 19.28 -1.14
N ARG A 354 -19.92 20.37 -0.46
CA ARG A 354 -19.96 20.47 0.99
C ARG A 354 -20.94 19.42 1.52
N SER A 355 -20.43 18.24 1.89
CA SER A 355 -21.19 17.29 2.69
C SER A 355 -21.50 17.97 4.03
N PRO A 356 -22.77 18.07 4.46
CA PRO A 356 -23.18 18.82 5.65
C PRO A 356 -22.86 18.11 6.97
N VAL A 357 -21.74 17.37 7.04
CA VAL A 357 -21.17 16.80 8.28
C VAL A 357 -20.12 17.75 8.88
N LEU A 358 -19.96 18.94 8.30
CA LEU A 358 -19.10 20.00 8.82
C LEU A 358 -19.81 20.76 9.93
N ASP A 359 -19.88 20.14 11.11
CA ASP A 359 -19.87 20.90 12.34
C ASP A 359 -19.11 20.13 13.43
N ARG A 360 -17.89 20.61 13.71
CA ARG A 360 -16.90 20.09 14.66
C ARG A 360 -16.33 18.71 14.30
N SER A 361 -15.01 18.58 14.24
CA SER A 361 -14.31 17.27 14.21
C SER A 361 -13.91 16.83 15.63
N PRO A 362 -14.78 16.13 16.38
CA PRO A 362 -14.39 15.28 17.51
C PRO A 362 -14.40 13.78 17.12
N ALA A 363 -14.33 13.43 15.84
CA ALA A 363 -14.85 12.17 15.29
C ALA A 363 -13.99 10.89 15.41
N LEU A 364 -12.91 10.88 16.20
CA LEU A 364 -12.31 9.64 16.70
C LEU A 364 -12.14 9.78 18.21
N ASP A 365 -13.17 9.40 18.97
CA ASP A 365 -12.93 9.07 20.36
C ASP A 365 -11.81 8.02 20.40
N ARG A 366 -10.76 8.31 21.17
CA ARG A 366 -9.39 7.81 20.95
C ARG A 366 -9.26 6.29 21.12
N SER A 367 -10.25 5.63 21.70
CA SER A 367 -10.26 4.19 21.96
C SER A 367 -11.18 3.42 20.99
N PRO A 368 -12.51 3.66 20.93
CA PRO A 368 -13.42 2.72 20.26
C PRO A 368 -13.35 2.76 18.73
N ALA A 369 -13.04 3.92 18.15
CA ALA A 369 -12.95 4.06 16.69
C ALA A 369 -11.59 3.59 16.17
N LEU A 370 -10.51 3.82 16.93
CA LEU A 370 -9.18 3.31 16.63
C LEU A 370 -9.14 1.78 16.73
N ASP A 371 -9.83 1.20 17.72
CA ASP A 371 -9.96 -0.24 17.88
C ASP A 371 -10.69 -0.89 16.71
N ARG A 372 -11.77 -0.26 16.23
CA ARG A 372 -12.49 -0.71 15.02
C ARG A 372 -11.62 -0.65 13.75
N ALA A 373 -10.74 0.34 13.65
CA ALA A 373 -9.79 0.45 12.54
C ALA A 373 -8.65 -0.59 12.63
N PHE A 374 -8.15 -0.87 13.84
CA PHE A 374 -7.02 -1.77 14.05
C PHE A 374 -7.40 -3.25 14.05
N ALA A 375 -8.54 -3.64 14.60
CA ALA A 375 -8.87 -5.05 14.80
C ALA A 375 -8.84 -5.91 13.52
N PRO A 376 -9.35 -5.45 12.35
CA PRO A 376 -9.21 -6.18 11.09
C PRO A 376 -7.75 -6.34 10.67
N PHE A 377 -6.93 -5.30 10.85
CA PHE A 377 -5.50 -5.34 10.56
C PHE A 377 -4.74 -6.29 11.51
N ASP A 378 -5.06 -6.30 12.81
CA ASP A 378 -4.42 -7.20 13.78
C ASP A 378 -4.67 -8.67 13.45
N ARG A 379 -5.92 -9.02 13.10
CA ARG A 379 -6.28 -10.38 12.66
C ARG A 379 -5.59 -10.76 11.36
N TRP A 380 -5.55 -9.83 10.39
CA TRP A 380 -4.84 -10.03 9.14
C TRP A 380 -3.37 -10.35 9.35
N ALA A 381 -2.65 -9.45 10.04
CA ALA A 381 -1.23 -9.61 10.29
C ALA A 381 -0.92 -10.89 11.08
N ALA A 382 -1.79 -11.25 12.05
CA ALA A 382 -1.67 -12.51 12.77
C ALA A 382 -1.78 -13.75 11.86
N ALA A 383 -2.69 -13.71 10.89
CA ALA A 383 -2.98 -14.85 10.01
C ALA A 383 -1.94 -15.03 8.90
N THR A 384 -1.40 -13.93 8.33
CA THR A 384 -0.31 -14.00 7.33
C THR A 384 0.95 -14.68 7.88
N ARG A 385 1.28 -14.43 9.15
CA ARG A 385 2.55 -14.82 9.80
C ARG A 385 3.82 -14.32 9.09
N GLU A 386 3.67 -13.38 8.17
CA GLU A 386 4.80 -12.80 7.43
C GLU A 386 5.50 -11.75 8.32
N PRO A 387 6.86 -11.75 8.39
CA PRO A 387 7.59 -10.90 9.32
C PRO A 387 7.32 -9.40 9.19
N ALA A 388 7.17 -8.85 7.98
CA ALA A 388 6.92 -7.42 7.80
C ALA A 388 5.54 -7.02 8.37
N TRP A 389 4.49 -7.80 8.13
CA TRP A 389 3.16 -7.55 8.70
C TRP A 389 3.14 -7.72 10.23
N LEU A 390 3.84 -8.72 10.76
CA LEU A 390 4.01 -8.89 12.20
C LEU A 390 4.78 -7.72 12.84
N ALA A 391 5.79 -7.19 12.15
CA ALA A 391 6.53 -6.01 12.60
C ALA A 391 5.62 -4.77 12.68
N LEU A 392 4.82 -4.54 11.64
CA LEU A 392 3.84 -3.44 11.60
C LEU A 392 2.76 -3.61 12.67
N ARG A 393 2.28 -4.83 12.90
CA ARG A 393 1.35 -5.17 13.99
C ARG A 393 1.92 -4.78 15.36
N SER A 394 3.16 -5.19 15.65
CA SER A 394 3.83 -4.86 16.92
C SER A 394 4.07 -3.36 17.05
N ARG A 395 4.46 -2.66 15.99
CA ARG A 395 4.55 -1.19 15.97
C ARG A 395 3.22 -0.52 16.31
N CYS A 396 2.12 -0.96 15.70
CA CYS A 396 0.78 -0.43 15.99
C CYS A 396 0.36 -0.67 17.43
N ARG A 397 0.69 -1.83 18.01
CA ARG A 397 0.45 -2.12 19.44
C ARG A 397 1.28 -1.21 20.34
N ALA A 398 2.54 -0.95 19.99
CA ALA A 398 3.40 -0.02 20.72
C ALA A 398 2.80 1.40 20.78
N LEU A 399 2.35 1.92 19.63
CA LEU A 399 1.76 3.25 19.52
C LEU A 399 0.39 3.39 20.23
N ARG A 400 -0.32 2.28 20.42
CA ARG A 400 -1.61 2.23 21.13
C ARG A 400 -1.47 1.94 22.63
N SER A 401 -0.30 1.49 23.08
CA SER A 401 -0.08 1.15 24.48
C SER A 401 -0.01 2.41 25.34
N VAL A 402 -0.77 2.40 26.44
CA VAL A 402 -0.74 3.44 27.48
C VAL A 402 0.40 3.21 28.49
N GLU A 403 0.85 1.96 28.61
CA GLU A 403 1.92 1.58 29.52
C GLU A 403 3.28 1.67 28.83
N PRO A 404 4.27 2.40 29.42
CA PRO A 404 5.58 2.56 28.81
C PRO A 404 6.31 1.23 28.59
N GLN A 405 6.34 0.34 29.58
CA GLN A 405 7.07 -0.92 29.47
C GLN A 405 6.51 -1.81 28.35
N ALA A 406 5.18 -2.00 28.31
CA ALA A 406 4.52 -2.76 27.24
C ALA A 406 4.75 -2.15 25.84
N ALA A 407 4.73 -0.82 25.73
CA ALA A 407 5.03 -0.14 24.46
C ALA A 407 6.47 -0.39 23.99
N GLU A 408 7.44 -0.37 24.92
CA GLU A 408 8.85 -0.62 24.63
C GLU A 408 9.08 -2.07 24.18
N GLU A 409 8.45 -3.03 24.83
CA GLU A 409 8.46 -4.45 24.43
C GLU A 409 7.90 -4.64 23.02
N HIS A 410 6.78 -3.97 22.70
CA HIS A 410 6.19 -4.01 21.37
C HIS A 410 7.08 -3.36 20.30
N PHE A 411 7.79 -2.26 20.60
CA PHE A 411 8.76 -1.69 19.67
C PHE A 411 9.95 -2.62 19.44
N ARG A 412 10.51 -3.22 20.49
CA ARG A 412 11.58 -4.21 20.36
C ARG A 412 11.12 -5.40 19.53
N GLU A 413 9.90 -5.89 19.75
CA GLU A 413 9.33 -6.96 18.94
C GLU A 413 9.20 -6.57 17.48
N ALA A 414 8.73 -5.35 17.20
CA ALA A 414 8.66 -4.85 15.83
C ALA A 414 10.03 -4.84 15.15
N LEU A 415 11.09 -4.41 15.85
CA LEU A 415 12.45 -4.43 15.33
C LEU A 415 13.00 -5.84 15.13
N ARG A 416 12.69 -6.80 16.03
CA ARG A 416 13.06 -8.22 15.85
C ARG A 416 12.44 -8.81 14.59
N GLN A 417 11.17 -8.53 14.33
CA GLN A 417 10.47 -9.02 13.15
C GLN A 417 10.99 -8.36 11.87
N HIS A 418 11.27 -7.05 11.90
CA HIS A 418 11.93 -6.36 10.79
C HIS A 418 13.30 -6.95 10.45
N GLY A 419 14.08 -7.35 11.45
CA GLY A 419 15.38 -8.01 11.23
C GLY A 419 15.30 -9.39 10.55
N ARG A 420 14.10 -9.97 10.42
CA ARG A 420 13.85 -11.22 9.67
C ARG A 420 13.37 -10.98 8.24
N GLY A 421 13.08 -9.74 7.87
CA GLY A 421 12.61 -9.34 6.54
C GLY A 421 13.58 -8.36 5.84
N ALA A 422 13.20 -7.92 4.63
CA ALA A 422 14.03 -7.06 3.78
C ALA A 422 13.55 -5.60 3.68
N ALA A 423 12.56 -5.19 4.48
CA ALA A 423 11.90 -3.89 4.37
C ALA A 423 12.63 -2.78 5.17
N ASP A 424 13.78 -2.32 4.65
CA ASP A 424 14.64 -1.32 5.32
C ASP A 424 13.92 -0.02 5.70
N PHE A 425 13.03 0.48 4.82
CA PHE A 425 12.24 1.69 5.11
C PHE A 425 11.31 1.49 6.31
N ALA A 426 10.58 0.38 6.33
CA ALA A 426 9.62 0.10 7.40
C ALA A 426 10.32 -0.08 8.75
N ARG A 427 11.53 -0.67 8.74
CA ARG A 427 12.42 -0.75 9.89
C ARG A 427 12.85 0.63 10.38
N ALA A 428 13.43 1.46 9.50
CA ALA A 428 13.88 2.81 9.83
C ALA A 428 12.75 3.68 10.39
N HIS A 429 11.54 3.51 9.85
CA HIS A 429 10.35 4.21 10.34
C HIS A 429 9.91 3.73 11.73
N THR A 430 10.02 2.43 12.03
CA THR A 430 9.87 1.91 13.40
C THR A 430 10.92 2.50 14.35
N GLU A 431 12.19 2.55 13.94
CA GLU A 431 13.29 3.10 14.74
C GLU A 431 13.08 4.60 15.04
N LEU A 432 12.61 5.38 14.05
CA LEU A 432 12.22 6.78 14.24
C LEU A 432 11.12 6.93 15.29
N LEU A 433 10.05 6.13 15.19
CA LEU A 433 8.93 6.19 16.12
C LEU A 433 9.32 5.75 17.53
N PHE A 434 10.14 4.71 17.64
CA PHE A 434 10.63 4.24 18.94
C PHE A 434 11.55 5.27 19.60
N GLY A 435 12.47 5.87 18.83
CA GLY A 435 13.33 6.96 19.30
C GLY A 435 12.53 8.18 19.78
N ARG A 436 11.46 8.56 19.06
CA ARG A 436 10.54 9.63 19.47
C ARG A 436 9.85 9.31 20.79
N ASP A 437 9.36 8.09 20.94
CA ASP A 437 8.68 7.63 22.14
C ASP A 437 9.64 7.59 23.36
N LEU A 438 10.84 7.05 23.20
CA LEU A 438 11.90 7.07 24.23
C LEU A 438 12.27 8.51 24.64
N ARG A 439 12.37 9.43 23.67
CA ARG A 439 12.61 10.85 23.96
C ARG A 439 11.47 11.46 24.77
N ARG A 440 10.21 11.20 24.39
CA ARG A 440 9.01 11.67 25.13
C ARG A 440 9.00 11.16 26.58
N ARG A 441 9.56 9.97 26.83
CA ARG A 441 9.72 9.36 28.16
C ARG A 441 10.95 9.83 28.94
N ARG A 442 11.73 10.76 28.39
CA ARG A 442 12.99 11.26 28.96
C ARG A 442 14.09 10.20 29.06
N CYS A 443 14.17 9.30 28.07
CA CYS A 443 15.27 8.34 27.90
C CYS A 443 16.16 8.69 26.68
N PRO A 444 16.78 9.89 26.61
CA PRO A 444 17.49 10.35 25.42
C PRO A 444 18.73 9.51 25.07
N GLY A 445 19.34 8.83 26.04
CA GLY A 445 20.44 7.89 25.79
C GLY A 445 20.05 6.77 24.83
N ALA A 446 19.00 6.01 25.19
CA ALA A 446 18.46 4.94 24.37
C ALA A 446 17.84 5.46 23.05
N ALA A 447 17.23 6.66 23.08
CA ALA A 447 16.65 7.25 21.88
C ALA A 447 17.69 7.50 20.77
N ARG A 448 18.90 7.96 21.13
CA ARG A 448 19.95 8.35 20.16
C ARG A 448 20.38 7.21 19.25
N GLU A 449 20.46 5.99 19.77
CA GLU A 449 20.85 4.81 18.99
C GLU A 449 19.86 4.55 17.84
N HIS A 450 18.57 4.44 18.17
CA HIS A 450 17.52 4.21 17.18
C HIS A 450 17.37 5.38 16.20
N LEU A 451 17.46 6.62 16.69
CA LEU A 451 17.34 7.80 15.83
C LEU A 451 18.52 7.92 14.85
N ARG A 452 19.74 7.57 15.27
CA ARG A 452 20.91 7.56 14.37
C ARG A 452 20.76 6.51 13.28
N SER A 453 20.38 5.28 13.64
CA SER A 453 20.10 4.21 12.69
C SER A 453 19.02 4.61 11.67
N ALA A 454 17.94 5.25 12.14
CA ALA A 454 16.89 5.76 11.27
C ALA A 454 17.39 6.83 10.29
N VAL A 455 18.17 7.82 10.76
CA VAL A 455 18.78 8.87 9.91
C VAL A 455 19.66 8.26 8.82
N GLU A 456 20.55 7.34 9.19
CA GLU A 456 21.46 6.67 8.26
C GLU A 456 20.67 5.92 7.19
N THR A 457 19.68 5.12 7.60
CA THR A 457 18.86 4.33 6.69
C THR A 457 18.02 5.22 5.76
N PHE A 458 17.37 6.27 6.27
CA PHE A 458 16.60 7.17 5.41
C PHE A 458 17.48 7.92 4.40
N ARG A 459 18.72 8.30 4.77
CA ARG A 459 19.67 8.88 3.81
C ARG A 459 20.08 7.86 2.75
N LEU A 460 20.33 6.61 3.12
CA LEU A 460 20.63 5.54 2.16
C LEU A 460 19.50 5.35 1.15
N LEU A 461 18.25 5.39 1.63
CA LEU A 461 17.04 5.28 0.81
C LEU A 461 16.66 6.57 0.06
N GLN A 462 17.45 7.65 0.20
CA GLN A 462 17.15 8.98 -0.38
C GLN A 462 15.79 9.56 0.07
N ALA A 463 15.29 9.12 1.23
CA ALA A 463 14.06 9.59 1.85
C ALA A 463 14.35 10.89 2.65
N GLY A 464 14.75 11.94 1.93
CA GLY A 464 15.26 13.20 2.51
C GLY A 464 14.37 13.81 3.60
N PRO A 465 13.06 13.97 3.37
CA PRO A 465 12.15 14.49 4.39
C PRO A 465 12.08 13.64 5.67
N TRP A 466 12.16 12.31 5.56
CA TRP A 466 12.22 11.41 6.72
C TRP A 466 13.54 11.50 7.45
N ALA A 467 14.66 11.59 6.73
CA ALA A 467 15.97 11.83 7.33
C ALA A 467 16.00 13.15 8.12
N ALA A 468 15.43 14.23 7.55
CA ALA A 468 15.31 15.51 8.22
C ALA A 468 14.47 15.44 9.50
N GLN A 469 13.34 14.73 9.47
CA GLN A 469 12.53 14.47 10.67
C GLN A 469 13.32 13.70 11.74
N ALA A 470 14.03 12.63 11.35
CA ALA A 470 14.83 11.83 12.28
C ALA A 470 15.99 12.64 12.86
N ASP A 471 16.64 13.49 12.06
CA ASP A 471 17.68 14.42 12.52
C ASP A 471 17.17 15.43 13.55
N VAL A 472 15.97 15.99 13.35
CA VAL A 472 15.34 16.91 14.33
C VAL A 472 15.15 16.20 15.66
N GLU A 473 14.64 14.98 15.65
CA GLU A 473 14.45 14.17 16.87
C GLU A 473 15.78 13.80 17.51
N LEU A 474 16.80 13.45 16.71
CA LEU A 474 18.15 13.11 17.17
C LEU A 474 18.83 14.29 17.87
N ARG A 475 18.74 15.49 17.28
CA ARG A 475 19.22 16.74 17.90
C ARG A 475 18.46 17.04 19.19
N ALA A 476 17.14 16.85 19.19
CA ALA A 476 16.32 17.05 20.38
C ALA A 476 16.60 16.02 21.49
N ALA A 477 17.20 14.87 21.17
CA ALA A 477 17.71 13.90 22.14
C ALA A 477 19.14 14.23 22.64
N GLY A 478 19.68 15.39 22.30
CA GLY A 478 20.99 15.86 22.77
C GLY A 478 22.17 15.22 22.02
N ALA A 479 21.95 14.69 20.82
CA ALA A 479 23.08 14.29 19.97
C ALA A 479 23.87 15.54 19.54
N PRO A 480 25.22 15.51 19.60
CA PRO A 480 26.02 16.62 19.11
C PRO A 480 25.73 16.83 17.61
N VAL A 481 25.47 18.09 17.25
CA VAL A 481 25.43 18.48 15.83
C VAL A 481 26.81 18.20 15.25
N PRO A 482 26.94 17.42 14.17
CA PRO A 482 28.22 17.33 13.47
C PRO A 482 28.61 18.76 13.07
N ARG A 483 29.67 19.31 13.68
CA ARG A 483 30.31 20.51 13.15
C ARG A 483 30.79 20.17 11.75
N ASP A 484 30.60 21.09 10.80
CA ASP A 484 31.05 20.95 9.41
C ASP A 484 32.39 20.21 9.30
N PRO A 485 32.49 19.18 8.43
CA PRO A 485 33.71 18.43 8.31
C PRO A 485 34.67 19.14 7.36
N ALA A 486 35.37 20.14 7.88
CA ALA A 486 36.76 20.35 7.46
C ALA A 486 37.70 19.29 8.10
N GLY A 487 37.16 18.23 8.72
CA GLY A 487 37.94 17.23 9.46
C GLY A 487 37.32 15.85 9.73
N ALA A 488 36.30 15.39 8.99
CA ALA A 488 35.82 13.99 9.10
C ALA A 488 36.11 13.21 7.80
N CYS A 489 37.35 12.74 7.68
CA CYS A 489 37.83 11.89 6.57
C CYS A 489 37.54 10.39 6.78
N GLU A 490 36.60 10.02 7.66
CA GLU A 490 36.27 8.60 7.88
C GLU A 490 34.99 8.22 7.13
N LEU A 491 35.15 7.28 6.20
CA LEU A 491 34.06 6.62 5.50
C LEU A 491 33.28 5.73 6.48
N THR A 492 31.97 5.52 6.26
CA THR A 492 31.24 4.52 7.04
C THR A 492 31.77 3.11 6.75
N ALA A 493 31.60 2.13 7.66
CA ALA A 493 32.09 0.76 7.46
C ALA A 493 31.58 0.08 6.17
N GLN A 494 30.43 0.50 5.64
CA GLN A 494 29.90 0.06 4.35
C GLN A 494 30.52 0.82 3.17
N GLN A 495 30.74 2.13 3.32
CA GLN A 495 31.45 2.94 2.33
C GLN A 495 32.92 2.53 2.21
N GLU A 496 33.60 2.19 3.30
CA GLU A 496 34.96 1.64 3.27
C GLU A 496 35.01 0.30 2.53
N ARG A 497 34.05 -0.59 2.79
CA ARG A 497 33.96 -1.89 2.10
C ARG A 497 33.79 -1.70 0.60
N ILE A 498 32.88 -0.83 0.20
CA ILE A 498 32.65 -0.48 -1.21
C ILE A 498 33.88 0.21 -1.82
N ALA A 499 34.53 1.10 -1.07
CA ALA A 499 35.70 1.84 -1.53
C ALA A 499 36.93 0.94 -1.72
N ARG A 500 37.14 -0.04 -0.83
CA ARG A 500 38.20 -1.06 -0.95
C ARG A 500 37.95 -1.98 -2.14
N LEU A 501 36.75 -2.57 -2.24
CA LEU A 501 36.39 -3.39 -3.41
C LEU A 501 36.51 -2.59 -4.72
N ALA A 502 36.21 -1.29 -4.68
CA ALA A 502 36.37 -0.43 -5.85
C ALA A 502 37.84 -0.10 -6.17
N ALA A 503 38.67 0.09 -5.15
CA ALA A 503 40.12 0.26 -5.28
C ALA A 503 40.81 -1.01 -5.80
N ASP A 504 40.31 -2.18 -5.41
CA ASP A 504 40.78 -3.51 -5.86
C ASP A 504 40.33 -3.85 -7.29
N GLY A 505 39.60 -2.95 -7.96
CA GLY A 505 39.23 -3.08 -9.38
C GLY A 505 37.86 -3.69 -9.66
N ALA A 506 37.08 -4.10 -8.66
CA ALA A 506 35.78 -4.73 -8.88
C ALA A 506 34.76 -3.76 -9.50
N THR A 507 34.16 -4.12 -10.64
CA THR A 507 33.14 -3.30 -11.31
C THR A 507 31.93 -3.08 -10.41
N ASN A 508 31.14 -2.05 -10.67
CA ASN A 508 29.93 -1.77 -9.88
C ASN A 508 28.96 -2.96 -9.86
N ARG A 509 28.95 -3.77 -10.91
CA ARG A 509 28.13 -4.99 -11.01
C ARG A 509 28.66 -6.12 -10.13
N GLU A 510 29.97 -6.28 -10.04
CA GLU A 510 30.61 -7.28 -9.18
C GLU A 510 30.50 -6.90 -7.70
N ILE A 511 30.73 -5.63 -7.36
CA ILE A 511 30.53 -5.11 -6.00
C ILE A 511 29.06 -5.28 -5.59
N ALA A 512 28.13 -4.96 -6.50
CA ALA A 512 26.70 -5.15 -6.30
C ALA A 512 26.36 -6.62 -6.00
N GLN A 513 26.91 -7.56 -6.76
CA GLN A 513 26.71 -8.99 -6.52
C GLN A 513 27.31 -9.45 -5.18
N GLN A 514 28.53 -9.02 -4.84
CA GLN A 514 29.20 -9.41 -3.60
C GLN A 514 28.53 -8.85 -2.35
N LEU A 515 27.91 -7.67 -2.46
CA LEU A 515 27.24 -7.01 -1.35
C LEU A 515 25.71 -7.17 -1.36
N PHE A 516 25.17 -7.94 -2.33
CA PHE A 516 23.72 -8.10 -2.55
C PHE A 516 22.96 -6.78 -2.72
N LEU A 517 23.58 -5.82 -3.41
CA LEU A 517 23.02 -4.50 -3.74
C LEU A 517 22.80 -4.35 -5.25
N SER A 518 22.12 -3.28 -5.70
CA SER A 518 22.02 -2.99 -7.13
C SER A 518 23.27 -2.25 -7.64
N PRO A 519 23.65 -2.38 -8.92
CA PRO A 519 24.77 -1.62 -9.50
C PRO A 519 24.58 -0.10 -9.39
N ARG A 520 23.32 0.36 -9.43
CA ARG A 520 22.94 1.77 -9.26
C ARG A 520 23.21 2.26 -7.83
N THR A 521 22.97 1.41 -6.83
CA THR A 521 23.31 1.69 -5.43
C THR A 521 24.83 1.81 -5.25
N ILE A 522 25.62 0.94 -5.90
CA ILE A 522 27.09 1.04 -5.87
C ILE A 522 27.58 2.34 -6.52
N ASP A 523 27.04 2.71 -7.68
CA ASP A 523 27.37 3.98 -8.36
C ASP A 523 27.10 5.21 -7.49
N HIS A 524 26.01 5.16 -6.73
CA HIS A 524 25.67 6.23 -5.79
C HIS A 524 26.63 6.27 -4.60
N HIS A 525 26.94 5.11 -4.00
CA HIS A 525 27.92 5.03 -2.92
C HIS A 525 29.30 5.54 -3.36
N LEU A 526 29.75 5.19 -4.56
CA LEU A 526 31.03 5.65 -5.09
C LEU A 526 31.06 7.15 -5.36
N ARG A 527 29.98 7.74 -5.89
CA ARG A 527 29.89 9.21 -6.01
C ARG A 527 29.99 9.92 -4.66
N ASN A 528 29.36 9.37 -3.63
CA ASN A 528 29.45 9.94 -2.27
C ASN A 528 30.83 9.73 -1.64
N VAL A 529 31.46 8.57 -1.86
CA VAL A 529 32.85 8.29 -1.45
C VAL A 529 33.81 9.26 -2.12
N PHE A 530 33.65 9.49 -3.43
CA PHE A 530 34.46 10.43 -4.21
C PHE A 530 34.31 11.87 -3.71
N ALA A 531 33.08 12.32 -3.50
CA ALA A 531 32.81 13.64 -2.94
C ALA A 531 33.40 13.81 -1.53
N ARG A 532 33.25 12.79 -0.66
CA ARG A 532 33.76 12.83 0.73
C ARG A 532 35.28 12.79 0.81
N LEU A 533 35.92 11.95 -0.01
CA LEU A 533 37.36 11.85 -0.07
C LEU A 533 37.99 12.89 -1.01
N SER A 534 37.21 13.78 -1.62
CA SER A 534 37.68 14.77 -2.60
C SER A 534 38.53 14.15 -3.71
N VAL A 535 38.13 12.96 -4.20
CA VAL A 535 38.77 12.27 -5.33
C VAL A 535 37.82 12.25 -6.53
N ARG A 536 38.35 12.26 -7.74
CA ARG A 536 37.57 12.38 -8.98
C ARG A 536 37.46 11.08 -9.77
N SER A 537 38.20 10.05 -9.37
CA SER A 537 38.23 8.77 -10.10
C SER A 537 38.51 7.58 -9.18
N ARG A 538 38.17 6.37 -9.66
CA ARG A 538 38.51 5.10 -8.99
C ARG A 538 40.02 4.92 -8.84
N THR A 539 40.80 5.38 -9.82
CA THR A 539 42.27 5.35 -9.78
C THR A 539 42.84 6.28 -8.71
N GLU A 540 42.19 7.41 -8.47
CA GLU A 540 42.56 8.34 -7.40
C GLU A 540 42.09 7.84 -6.02
N LEU A 541 40.93 7.20 -5.95
CA LEU A 541 40.47 6.47 -4.77
C LEU A 541 41.46 5.36 -4.37
N ALA A 542 41.92 4.54 -5.32
CA ALA A 542 42.89 3.48 -5.06
C ALA A 542 44.22 4.04 -4.52
N ARG A 543 44.74 5.11 -5.13
CA ARG A 543 45.96 5.80 -4.65
C ARG A 543 45.80 6.35 -3.24
N ARG A 544 44.61 6.84 -2.87
CA ARG A 544 44.32 7.42 -1.55
C ARG A 544 44.11 6.38 -0.44
N LEU A 545 43.84 5.12 -0.78
CA LEU A 545 43.65 4.04 0.20
C LEU A 545 44.89 3.15 0.38
N VAL A 546 45.86 3.23 -0.53
CA VAL A 546 47.11 2.45 -0.50
C VAL A 546 48.27 3.24 0.11
N GLY A 547 48.15 4.57 0.22
CA GLY A 547 49.07 5.45 0.97
C GLY A 547 48.42 5.95 2.25
#